data_AF-A0A956NPQ8-F1
#
_entry.id   AF-A0A956NPQ8-F1
#
_cell.length_a   1.000
_cell.length_b   1.000
_cell.length_c   1.000
_cell.angle_alpha   90.00
_cell.angle_beta   90.00
_cell.angle_gamma   90.00
#
_symmetry.space_group_name_H-M   'P 1'
#
loop_
_entity.id
_entity.type
_entity.pdbx_description
1 polymer ?
#
loop_
_entity_poly.entity_id
_entity_poly.type
_entity_poly.pdbx_seq_one_letter_code
_entity_poly.pdbx_strand_id
1 'polypeptide(L)'
;MSHGDGAREAALREALRDAVEATRSQGSGSGTPRRPPGRTSGASWGVLVVGMVLLAWIWTARPAWVFGDPPPVPTRATLESRARYAIYIQRMRVEDHLRRVGRLPDRLAELGADPGVPVVLLPKPDGSYDLRAEVEGTPLLFNSRMSADSFLGDALTVLRATR
;
A
#
# COMPACT_ATOMS: atom_id res chain seq x y z
N MET A 1 -34.97 -20.13 -0.74
CA MET A 1 -34.76 -20.03 -2.21
C MET A 1 -33.28 -19.74 -2.44
N SER A 2 -32.47 -20.79 -2.60
CA SER A 2 -31.08 -20.73 -3.11
C SER A 2 -31.02 -21.72 -4.26
N HIS A 3 -31.07 -21.21 -5.49
CA HIS A 3 -31.10 -22.01 -6.73
C HIS A 3 -29.98 -21.61 -7.71
N GLY A 4 -29.06 -20.72 -7.31
CA GLY A 4 -28.01 -20.19 -8.19
C GLY A 4 -26.64 -20.87 -8.07
N ASP A 5 -26.29 -21.40 -6.91
CA ASP A 5 -24.92 -21.86 -6.64
C ASP A 5 -24.65 -23.26 -7.23
N GLY A 6 -25.63 -24.16 -7.19
CA GLY A 6 -25.48 -25.51 -7.76
C GLY A 6 -25.26 -25.53 -9.27
N ALA A 7 -25.85 -24.57 -10.01
CA ALA A 7 -25.68 -24.47 -11.46
C ALA A 7 -24.27 -23.97 -11.85
N ARG A 8 -23.68 -23.08 -11.04
CA ARG A 8 -22.31 -22.58 -11.26
C ARG A 8 -21.26 -23.64 -10.94
N GLU A 9 -21.46 -24.39 -9.85
CA GLU A 9 -20.58 -25.50 -9.51
C GLU A 9 -20.63 -26.62 -10.55
N ALA A 10 -21.82 -26.92 -11.08
CA ALA A 10 -21.98 -27.89 -12.16
C ALA A 10 -21.25 -27.43 -13.43
N ALA A 11 -21.41 -26.17 -13.84
CA ALA A 11 -20.74 -25.61 -15.01
C ALA A 11 -19.20 -25.59 -14.87
N LEU A 12 -18.68 -25.29 -13.67
CA LEU A 12 -17.25 -25.31 -13.38
C LEU A 12 -16.67 -26.73 -13.42
N ARG A 13 -17.39 -27.73 -12.90
CA ARG A 13 -16.96 -29.13 -12.98
C ARG A 13 -16.98 -29.65 -14.42
N GLU A 14 -17.99 -29.29 -15.20
CA GLU A 14 -18.11 -29.65 -16.61
C GLU A 14 -16.91 -29.08 -17.39
N ALA A 15 -16.61 -27.79 -17.24
CA ALA A 15 -15.51 -27.13 -17.92
C ALA A 15 -14.13 -27.69 -17.53
N LEU A 16 -13.94 -28.04 -16.25
CA LEU A 16 -12.70 -28.68 -15.78
C LEU A 16 -12.53 -30.08 -16.34
N ARG A 17 -13.61 -30.85 -16.42
CA ARG A 17 -13.59 -32.20 -16.98
C ARG A 17 -13.27 -32.16 -18.46
N ASP A 18 -13.88 -31.24 -19.20
CA ASP A 18 -13.67 -31.07 -20.63
C ASP A 18 -12.23 -30.63 -20.95
N ALA A 19 -11.64 -29.76 -20.13
CA ALA A 19 -10.23 -29.36 -20.26
C ALA A 19 -9.26 -30.53 -20.00
N VAL A 20 -9.56 -31.39 -19.01
CA VAL A 20 -8.76 -32.57 -18.70
C VAL A 20 -8.90 -33.64 -19.79
N GLU A 21 -10.11 -33.86 -20.29
CA GLU A 21 -10.42 -34.78 -21.38
C GLU A 21 -9.75 -34.34 -22.69
N ALA A 22 -9.78 -33.04 -23.01
CA ALA A 22 -9.08 -32.46 -24.17
C ALA A 22 -7.56 -32.66 -24.11
N THR A 23 -6.98 -32.60 -22.91
CA THR A 23 -5.54 -32.83 -22.69
C THR A 23 -5.20 -34.32 -22.83
N ARG A 24 -6.10 -35.21 -22.40
CA ARG A 24 -5.91 -36.67 -22.46
C ARG A 24 -6.12 -37.25 -23.86
N SER A 25 -7.10 -36.74 -24.60
CA SER A 25 -7.40 -37.14 -25.97
C SER A 25 -6.35 -36.67 -26.98
N GLN A 26 -5.59 -35.61 -26.69
CA GLN A 26 -4.38 -35.27 -27.44
C GLN A 26 -3.22 -36.27 -27.22
N GLY A 27 -3.26 -37.08 -26.16
CA GLY A 27 -2.15 -37.98 -25.80
C GLY A 27 -2.25 -39.42 -26.29
N SER A 28 -3.36 -39.87 -26.92
CA SER A 28 -3.54 -41.33 -27.15
C SER A 28 -4.21 -41.77 -28.45
N GLY A 29 -4.29 -40.95 -29.50
CA GLY A 29 -4.78 -41.47 -30.78
C GLY A 29 -4.52 -40.60 -31.99
N SER A 30 -3.44 -40.88 -32.72
CA SER A 30 -3.43 -40.92 -34.20
C SER A 30 -2.05 -41.29 -34.73
N GLY A 31 -1.89 -42.58 -35.05
CA GLY A 31 -0.93 -42.99 -36.07
C GLY A 31 -1.33 -42.36 -37.42
N THR A 32 -0.60 -41.34 -37.83
CA THR A 32 -0.65 -40.73 -39.17
C THR A 32 0.78 -40.33 -39.53
N PRO A 33 1.18 -40.42 -40.81
CA PRO A 33 2.58 -40.52 -41.20
C PRO A 33 3.36 -39.28 -40.77
N ARG A 34 4.63 -39.50 -40.40
CA ARG A 34 5.63 -38.46 -40.16
C ARG A 34 5.55 -37.41 -41.28
N ARG A 35 4.79 -36.33 -41.02
CA ARG A 35 5.00 -35.06 -41.72
C ARG A 35 6.44 -34.65 -41.39
N PRO A 36 7.24 -34.22 -42.38
CA PRO A 36 8.57 -33.71 -42.09
C PRO A 36 8.44 -32.58 -41.05
N PRO A 37 9.43 -32.36 -40.17
CA PRO A 37 9.43 -31.24 -39.22
C PRO A 37 9.40 -29.92 -40.01
N GLY A 38 8.19 -29.49 -40.34
CA GLY A 38 7.92 -28.33 -41.16
C GLY A 38 8.00 -27.10 -40.28
N ARG A 39 9.23 -26.67 -39.97
CA ARG A 39 9.59 -25.28 -39.64
C ARG A 39 8.60 -24.55 -38.72
N THR A 40 8.07 -25.21 -37.69
CA THR A 40 7.61 -24.51 -36.49
C THR A 40 8.88 -24.25 -35.66
N SER A 41 9.17 -23.07 -35.15
CA SER A 41 8.40 -21.85 -35.08
C SER A 41 9.38 -20.75 -34.67
N GLY A 42 10.20 -20.28 -35.61
CA GLY A 42 11.00 -19.06 -35.37
C GLY A 42 10.09 -17.89 -34.97
N ALA A 43 8.85 -17.89 -35.47
CA ALA A 43 7.79 -16.96 -35.07
C ALA A 43 7.42 -17.04 -33.58
N SER A 44 7.35 -18.23 -32.96
CA SER A 44 7.02 -18.33 -31.53
C SER A 44 8.16 -17.85 -30.65
N TRP A 45 9.40 -18.07 -31.07
CA TRP A 45 10.58 -17.56 -30.37
C TRP A 45 10.66 -16.03 -30.48
N GLY A 46 10.37 -15.47 -31.66
CA GLY A 46 10.27 -14.03 -31.86
C GLY A 46 9.24 -13.37 -30.95
N VAL A 47 8.03 -13.94 -30.81
CA VAL A 47 7.00 -13.41 -29.91
C VAL A 47 7.46 -13.44 -28.45
N LEU A 48 8.16 -14.50 -28.03
CA LEU A 48 8.66 -14.63 -26.66
C LEU A 48 9.77 -13.61 -26.36
N VAL A 49 10.70 -13.42 -27.29
CA VAL A 49 11.76 -12.41 -27.17
C VAL A 49 11.18 -11.00 -27.15
N VAL A 50 10.25 -10.69 -28.05
CA VAL A 50 9.55 -9.39 -28.08
C VAL A 50 8.78 -9.16 -26.78
N GLY A 51 8.10 -10.19 -26.26
CA GLY A 51 7.41 -10.14 -24.98
C GLY A 51 8.34 -9.85 -23.81
N MET A 52 9.49 -10.53 -23.72
CA MET A 52 10.49 -10.25 -22.68
C MET A 52 11.08 -8.84 -22.79
N VAL A 53 11.38 -8.38 -24.01
CA VAL A 53 11.91 -7.02 -24.23
C VAL A 53 10.89 -5.97 -23.81
N LEU A 54 9.61 -6.15 -24.16
CA LEU A 54 8.53 -5.26 -23.72
C LEU A 54 8.37 -5.27 -22.20
N LEU A 55 8.43 -6.45 -21.57
CA LEU A 55 8.32 -6.56 -20.11
C LEU A 55 9.49 -5.86 -19.40
N ALA A 56 10.72 -6.07 -19.87
CA ALA A 56 11.92 -5.41 -19.36
C ALA A 56 11.86 -3.89 -19.57
N TRP A 57 11.34 -3.45 -20.73
CA TRP A 57 11.14 -2.03 -21.02
C TRP A 57 10.08 -1.40 -20.10
N ILE A 58 8.94 -2.06 -19.88
CA ILE A 58 7.90 -1.59 -18.95
C ILE A 58 8.46 -1.47 -17.53
N TRP A 59 9.29 -2.43 -17.09
CA TRP A 59 9.89 -2.42 -15.76
C TRP A 59 10.91 -1.30 -15.55
N THR A 60 11.67 -0.95 -16.59
CA THR A 60 12.74 0.05 -16.52
C THR A 60 12.24 1.46 -16.82
N ALA A 61 11.49 1.65 -17.90
CA ALA A 61 10.96 2.95 -18.30
C ALA A 61 9.76 3.40 -17.46
N ARG A 62 9.09 2.48 -16.76
CA ARG A 62 7.89 2.73 -15.93
C ARG A 62 6.95 3.75 -16.56
N PRO A 63 6.40 3.45 -17.76
CA PRO A 63 5.61 4.42 -18.49
C PRO A 63 4.41 4.92 -17.68
N ALA A 64 4.16 6.23 -17.70
CA ALA A 64 3.12 6.88 -16.90
C ALA A 64 1.70 6.37 -17.20
N TRP A 65 1.43 5.83 -18.40
CA TRP A 65 0.14 5.22 -18.72
C TRP A 65 -0.09 3.85 -18.04
N VAL A 66 0.98 3.17 -17.59
CA VAL A 66 0.90 1.92 -16.81
C VAL A 66 0.94 2.21 -15.31
N PHE A 67 1.85 3.10 -14.88
CA PHE A 67 2.16 3.32 -13.46
C PHE A 67 1.60 4.63 -12.88
N GLY A 68 0.96 5.46 -13.70
CA GLY A 68 0.58 6.83 -13.34
C GLY A 68 1.77 7.79 -13.35
N ASP A 69 1.48 9.08 -13.28
CA ASP A 69 2.50 10.09 -13.01
C ASP A 69 3.06 9.90 -11.59
N PRO A 70 4.37 10.08 -11.38
CA PRO A 70 4.94 10.07 -10.04
C PRO A 70 4.23 11.13 -9.19
N PRO A 71 3.89 10.82 -7.93
CA PRO A 71 3.23 11.79 -7.07
C PRO A 71 4.10 13.04 -6.94
N PRO A 72 3.49 14.24 -6.92
CA PRO A 72 4.24 15.48 -6.75
C PRO A 72 5.03 15.43 -5.46
N VAL A 73 6.27 15.94 -5.50
CA VAL A 73 7.11 16.07 -4.32
C VAL A 73 6.37 16.94 -3.30
N PRO A 74 6.14 16.46 -2.06
CA PRO A 74 5.39 17.22 -1.07
C PRO A 74 6.14 18.51 -0.74
N THR A 75 5.40 19.63 -0.70
CA THR A 75 5.97 20.91 -0.27
C THR A 75 6.32 20.86 1.21
N ARG A 76 7.24 21.73 1.66
CA ARG A 76 7.56 21.88 3.09
C ARG A 76 6.31 22.13 3.95
N ALA A 77 5.38 22.97 3.46
CA ALA A 77 4.10 23.23 4.13
C ALA A 77 3.25 21.96 4.26
N THR A 78 3.22 21.10 3.24
CA THR A 78 2.55 19.80 3.30
C THR A 78 3.21 18.88 4.33
N LEU A 79 4.55 18.80 4.34
CA LEU A 79 5.30 17.96 5.28
C LEU A 79 5.08 18.40 6.73
N GLU A 80 5.16 19.71 6.99
CA GLU A 80 4.88 20.28 8.30
C GLU A 80 3.45 19.99 8.74
N SER A 81 2.47 20.16 7.84
CA SER A 81 1.07 19.87 8.14
C SER A 81 0.84 18.40 8.45
N ARG A 82 1.51 17.48 7.72
CA ARG A 82 1.50 16.05 8.02
C ARG A 82 2.09 15.76 9.39
N ALA A 83 3.20 16.40 9.76
CA ALA A 83 3.81 16.23 11.08
C ALA A 83 2.94 16.76 12.22
N ARG A 84 2.32 17.95 12.05
CA ARG A 84 1.33 18.48 13.01
C ARG A 84 0.17 17.50 13.20
N TYR A 85 -0.36 16.97 12.11
CA TYR A 85 -1.42 15.97 12.18
C TYR A 85 -0.97 14.67 12.86
N ALA A 86 0.24 14.17 12.55
CA ALA A 86 0.80 12.98 13.18
C ALA A 86 0.95 13.17 14.70
N ILE A 87 1.50 14.31 15.14
CA ILE A 87 1.61 14.68 16.55
C ILE A 87 0.22 14.69 17.22
N TYR A 88 -0.78 15.28 16.56
CA TYR A 88 -2.14 15.33 17.08
C TYR A 88 -2.76 13.93 17.28
N ILE A 89 -2.56 13.01 16.35
CA ILE A 89 -3.00 11.61 16.51
C ILE A 89 -2.25 10.93 17.66
N GLN A 90 -0.95 11.18 17.82
CA GLN A 90 -0.20 10.62 18.93
C GLN A 90 -0.68 11.15 20.28
N ARG A 91 -1.01 12.45 20.36
CA ARG A 91 -1.64 13.05 21.55
C ARG A 91 -2.90 12.29 21.94
N MET A 92 -3.81 12.01 20.99
CA MET A 92 -5.04 11.28 21.29
C MET A 92 -4.75 9.88 21.84
N ARG A 93 -3.74 9.18 21.31
CA ARG A 93 -3.33 7.86 21.81
C ARG A 93 -2.72 7.93 23.20
N VAL A 94 -1.89 8.94 23.47
CA VAL A 94 -1.30 9.19 24.80
C VAL A 94 -2.41 9.48 25.82
N GLU A 95 -3.37 10.34 25.50
CA GLU A 95 -4.51 10.65 26.37
C GLU A 95 -5.40 9.43 26.61
N ASP A 96 -5.64 8.62 25.58
CA ASP A 96 -6.39 7.37 25.70
C ASP A 96 -5.66 6.33 26.57
N HIS A 97 -4.35 6.21 26.42
CA HIS A 97 -3.52 5.37 27.30
C HIS A 97 -3.56 5.86 28.75
N LEU A 98 -3.41 7.17 28.96
CA LEU A 98 -3.48 7.78 30.28
C LEU A 98 -4.83 7.51 30.96
N ARG A 99 -5.94 7.61 30.22
CA ARG A 99 -7.29 7.31 30.74
C ARG A 99 -7.47 5.84 31.10
N ARG A 100 -6.86 4.91 30.37
CA ARG A 100 -7.01 3.46 30.59
C ARG A 100 -6.09 2.91 31.67
N VAL A 101 -4.83 3.32 31.68
CA VAL A 101 -3.78 2.76 32.54
C VAL A 101 -3.51 3.65 33.75
N GLY A 102 -3.87 4.93 33.70
CA GLY A 102 -3.64 5.88 34.78
C GLY A 102 -2.20 6.41 34.85
N ARG A 103 -1.34 6.09 33.88
CA ARG A 103 0.04 6.59 33.77
C ARG A 103 0.38 6.99 32.34
N LEU A 104 1.40 7.85 32.18
CA LEU A 104 1.95 8.15 30.86
C LEU A 104 2.71 6.93 30.32
N PRO A 105 2.69 6.70 29.00
CA PRO A 105 3.53 5.69 28.38
C PRO A 105 5.00 6.12 28.47
N ASP A 106 5.91 5.15 28.68
CA ASP A 106 7.35 5.44 28.78
C ASP A 106 7.92 5.81 27.40
N ARG A 107 7.26 5.35 26.34
CA ARG A 107 7.63 5.59 24.93
C ARG A 107 6.43 5.44 24.01
N LEU A 108 6.43 6.15 22.88
CA LEU A 108 5.35 6.05 21.88
C LEU A 108 5.26 4.67 21.21
N ALA A 109 6.36 3.90 21.19
CA ALA A 109 6.37 2.53 20.68
C ALA A 109 5.41 1.60 21.42
N GLU A 110 5.10 1.89 22.70
CA GLU A 110 4.13 1.11 23.49
C GLU A 110 2.69 1.32 23.04
N LEU A 111 2.42 2.39 22.27
CA LEU A 111 1.11 2.70 21.72
C LEU A 111 0.86 2.03 20.35
N GLY A 112 1.78 1.14 19.92
CA GLY A 112 1.71 0.45 18.63
C GLY A 112 1.66 1.41 17.43
N ALA A 113 2.27 2.59 17.58
CA ALA A 113 2.24 3.64 16.58
C ALA A 113 3.51 3.63 15.75
N ASP A 114 3.37 3.47 14.44
CA ASP A 114 4.35 3.93 13.45
C ASP A 114 3.70 5.08 12.66
N PRO A 115 3.92 6.35 13.06
CA PRO A 115 3.22 7.48 12.43
C PRO A 115 3.72 7.80 11.01
N GLY A 116 4.71 7.07 10.49
CA GLY A 116 5.46 7.46 9.29
C GLY A 116 6.28 8.75 9.45
N VAL A 117 6.15 9.42 10.59
CA VAL A 117 6.89 10.61 11.03
C VAL A 117 7.46 10.29 12.42
N PRO A 118 8.77 10.50 12.65
CA PRO A 118 9.36 10.29 13.96
C PRO A 118 8.82 11.33 14.94
N VAL A 119 8.04 10.87 15.94
CA VAL A 119 7.56 11.69 17.05
C VAL A 119 8.21 11.16 18.33
N VAL A 120 8.64 12.07 19.20
CA VAL A 120 9.26 11.79 20.50
C VAL A 120 8.36 12.34 21.60
N LEU A 121 8.10 11.53 22.63
CA LEU A 121 7.40 11.95 23.84
C LEU A 121 8.41 12.38 24.90
N LEU A 122 8.17 13.54 25.48
CA LEU A 122 8.98 14.17 26.52
C LEU A 122 8.09 14.40 27.76
N PRO A 123 8.02 13.45 28.70
CA PRO A 123 7.22 13.61 29.92
C PRO A 123 7.83 14.67 30.85
N LYS A 124 6.98 15.39 31.60
CA LYS A 124 7.38 16.41 32.57
C LYS A 124 7.00 16.01 34.00
N PRO A 125 7.71 16.53 35.03
CA PRO A 125 7.44 16.19 36.43
C PRO A 125 6.05 16.56 36.94
N ASP A 126 5.42 17.55 36.31
CA ASP A 126 4.08 18.04 36.66
C ASP A 126 2.93 17.24 36.00
N GLY A 127 3.25 16.10 35.40
CA GLY A 127 2.29 15.25 34.69
C GLY A 127 1.91 15.77 33.30
N SER A 128 2.44 16.91 32.87
CA SER A 128 2.34 17.37 31.48
C SER A 128 3.35 16.66 30.59
N TYR A 129 3.23 16.82 29.27
CA TYR A 129 4.16 16.22 28.32
C TYR A 129 4.28 17.08 27.07
N ASP A 130 5.43 16.98 26.41
CA ASP A 130 5.64 17.53 25.09
C ASP A 130 5.76 16.40 24.05
N LEU A 131 5.23 16.63 22.86
CA LEU A 131 5.46 15.81 21.68
C LEU A 131 6.31 16.60 20.71
N ARG A 132 7.43 16.04 20.29
CA ARG A 132 8.36 16.67 19.35
C ARG A 132 8.46 15.84 18.07
N ALA A 133 8.34 16.50 16.93
CA ALA A 133 8.75 15.95 15.64
C ALA A 133 9.80 16.84 15.00
N GLU A 134 10.46 16.34 13.96
CA GLU A 134 11.41 17.12 13.17
C GLU A 134 11.01 17.03 11.69
N VAL A 135 10.91 18.19 11.04
CA VAL A 135 10.59 18.30 9.61
C VAL A 135 11.65 19.17 8.97
N GLU A 136 12.48 18.57 8.11
CA GLU A 136 13.57 19.27 7.41
C GLU A 136 14.46 20.10 8.35
N GLY A 137 14.86 19.53 9.49
CA GLY A 137 15.69 20.21 10.49
C GLY A 137 14.95 21.24 11.35
N THR A 138 13.66 21.47 11.11
CA THR A 138 12.84 22.36 11.94
C THR A 138 12.14 21.53 13.03
N PRO A 139 12.43 21.77 14.33
CA PRO A 139 11.74 21.08 15.40
C PRO A 139 10.31 21.62 15.53
N LEU A 140 9.35 20.71 15.56
CA LEU A 140 7.95 21.00 15.77
C LEU A 140 7.55 20.47 17.15
N LEU A 141 7.11 21.36 18.02
CA LEU A 141 6.80 21.03 19.41
C LEU A 141 5.32 21.25 19.70
N PHE A 142 4.68 20.24 20.26
CA PHE A 142 3.35 20.32 20.84
C PHE A 142 3.44 20.13 22.35
N ASN A 143 2.81 21.02 23.09
CA ASN A 143 2.70 20.93 24.55
C ASN A 143 1.30 20.43 24.90
N SER A 144 1.16 19.51 25.87
CA SER A 144 -0.14 18.96 26.26
C SER A 144 -1.17 20.00 26.74
N ARG A 145 -0.72 21.18 27.17
CA ARG A 145 -1.57 22.32 27.55
C ARG A 145 -2.03 23.17 26.35
N MET A 146 -1.45 22.97 25.18
CA MET A 146 -1.80 23.69 23.96
C MET A 146 -3.13 23.16 23.40
N SER A 147 -4.01 24.07 22.97
CA SER A 147 -5.25 23.67 22.32
C SER A 147 -4.97 23.02 20.97
N ALA A 148 -5.81 22.06 20.58
CA ALA A 148 -5.70 21.40 19.28
C ALA A 148 -5.83 22.40 18.12
N ASP A 149 -6.75 23.35 18.25
CA ASP A 149 -7.02 24.36 17.23
C ASP A 149 -5.81 25.29 17.01
N SER A 150 -5.14 25.70 18.09
CA SER A 150 -3.95 26.56 18.02
C SER A 150 -2.77 25.84 17.34
N PHE A 151 -2.59 24.54 17.64
CA PHE A 151 -1.48 23.78 17.08
C PHE A 151 -1.72 23.36 15.62
N LEU A 152 -2.94 22.91 15.31
CA LEU A 152 -3.28 22.50 13.95
C LEU A 152 -3.36 23.71 13.03
N GLY A 153 -3.95 24.84 13.46
CA GLY A 153 -4.10 26.04 12.64
C GLY A 153 -4.58 25.71 11.23
N ASP A 154 -3.84 26.16 10.21
CA ASP A 154 -4.14 25.90 8.80
C ASP A 154 -3.68 24.53 8.26
N ALA A 155 -3.08 23.67 9.10
CA ALA A 155 -2.53 22.38 8.65
C ALA A 155 -3.61 21.49 8.02
N LEU A 156 -4.83 21.53 8.55
CA LEU A 156 -5.96 20.77 7.98
C LEU A 156 -6.38 21.30 6.61
N THR A 157 -6.31 22.62 6.41
CA THR A 157 -6.60 23.28 5.12
C THR A 157 -5.58 22.87 4.07
N VAL A 158 -4.28 22.90 4.42
CA VAL A 158 -3.19 22.50 3.52
C VAL A 158 -3.28 21.01 3.15
N LEU A 159 -3.59 20.14 4.11
CA LEU A 159 -3.74 18.70 3.85
C LEU A 159 -4.92 18.39 2.93
N ARG A 160 -6.05 19.10 3.07
CA ARG A 160 -7.21 18.93 2.17
C ARG A 160 -6.90 19.43 0.76
N ALA A 161 -6.14 20.52 0.63
CA ALA A 161 -5.75 21.06 -0.67
C ALA A 161 -4.77 20.17 -1.44
N THR A 162 -4.09 19.24 -0.75
CA THR A 162 -3.09 18.33 -1.34
C THR A 162 -3.69 16.95 -1.69
N ARG A 163 -5.02 16.79 -1.64
CA ARG A 163 -5.72 15.53 -1.95
C ARG A 163 -6.26 15.55 -3.38
#